data_AF-A0A2A4SD24-F1
#
_entry.id   AF-A0A2A4SD24-F1
#
_cell.length_a   1.000
_cell.length_b   1.000
_cell.length_c   1.000
_cell.angle_alpha   90.00
_cell.angle_beta   90.00
_cell.angle_gamma   90.00
#
_symmetry.space_group_name_H-M   'P 1'
#
loop_
_entity.id
_entity.type
_entity.pdbx_description
1 polymer ?
#
loop_
_entity_poly.entity_id
_entity_poly.type
_entity_poly.pdbx_seq_one_letter_code
_entity_poly.pdbx_strand_id
1 'polypeptide(L)'
;MDLEEAKNEVLEALFEKYKENPNLDYNIAEDIKECDHEPHKLGKHLVSNRWVKNHQYQPLDGFVCQISIRGINEVAPEYFESNVSVIVSVLKTTGVKQNATALLGLEEADFTKVRDIVEYMERKGLIEKPTYFALDAQIELSLEGQDYYEKNKGGWLF
;
A
#
# COMPACT_ATOMS: atom_id res chain seq x y z
N MET A 1 -22.61 -14.72 4.56
CA MET A 1 -21.63 -13.66 4.79
C MET A 1 -22.28 -12.33 4.46
N ASP A 2 -22.16 -11.34 5.34
CA ASP A 2 -22.63 -9.99 5.04
C ASP A 2 -21.62 -9.22 4.16
N LEU A 3 -21.98 -8.00 3.73
CA LEU A 3 -21.15 -7.22 2.80
C LEU A 3 -19.82 -6.78 3.43
N GLU A 4 -19.78 -6.57 4.74
CA GLU A 4 -18.60 -6.07 5.44
C GLU A 4 -17.60 -7.22 5.68
N GLU A 5 -18.10 -8.39 6.08
CA GLU A 5 -17.33 -9.62 6.17
C GLU A 5 -16.69 -9.96 4.80
N ALA A 6 -17.50 -9.92 3.73
CA ALA A 6 -17.03 -10.20 2.37
C ALA A 6 -15.95 -9.21 1.90
N LYS A 7 -16.10 -7.93 2.28
CA LYS A 7 -15.10 -6.91 1.97
C LYS A 7 -13.79 -7.17 2.69
N ASN A 8 -13.81 -7.57 3.97
CA ASN A 8 -12.58 -7.83 4.72
C ASN A 8 -11.84 -9.03 4.13
N GLU A 9 -12.53 -10.14 3.89
CA GLU A 9 -11.94 -11.34 3.31
C GLU A 9 -11.29 -11.06 1.94
N VAL A 10 -11.98 -10.34 1.06
CA VAL A 10 -11.43 -9.97 -0.25
C VAL A 10 -10.22 -9.02 -0.13
N LEU A 11 -10.25 -8.04 0.77
CA LEU A 11 -9.11 -7.14 0.95
C LEU A 11 -7.89 -7.84 1.57
N GLU A 12 -8.09 -8.77 2.50
CA GLU A 12 -7.03 -9.61 3.05
C GLU A 12 -6.42 -10.50 1.96
N ALA A 13 -7.25 -11.17 1.16
CA ALA A 13 -6.79 -11.98 0.02
C ALA A 13 -5.99 -11.16 -1.00
N LEU A 14 -6.51 -9.98 -1.36
CA LEU A 14 -5.81 -9.06 -2.26
C LEU A 14 -4.49 -8.55 -1.66
N PHE A 15 -4.41 -8.35 -0.34
CA PHE A 15 -3.18 -7.94 0.33
C PHE A 15 -2.13 -9.06 0.31
N GLU A 16 -2.52 -10.32 0.53
CA GLU A 16 -1.62 -11.46 0.37
C GLU A 16 -1.04 -11.53 -1.05
N LYS A 17 -1.90 -11.35 -2.07
CA LYS A 17 -1.47 -11.30 -3.48
C LYS A 17 -0.54 -10.12 -3.76
N TYR A 18 -0.78 -8.96 -3.16
CA TYR A 18 0.08 -7.79 -3.29
C TYR A 18 1.49 -8.02 -2.71
N LYS A 19 1.61 -8.75 -1.59
CA LYS A 19 2.92 -9.10 -1.02
C LYS A 19 3.72 -10.00 -1.97
N GLU A 20 3.05 -10.92 -2.67
CA GLU A 20 3.66 -11.81 -3.66
C GLU A 20 4.02 -11.06 -4.95
N ASN A 21 3.06 -10.36 -5.54
CA ASN A 21 3.24 -9.61 -6.79
C ASN A 21 2.31 -8.37 -6.82
N PRO A 22 2.82 -7.17 -6.52
CA PRO A 22 2.01 -5.95 -6.43
C PRO A 22 1.47 -5.46 -7.78
N ASN A 23 1.90 -6.05 -8.90
CA ASN A 23 1.51 -5.68 -10.27
C ASN A 23 0.41 -6.59 -10.84
N LEU A 24 0.01 -7.65 -10.13
CA LEU A 24 -0.93 -8.63 -10.63
C LEU A 24 -2.38 -8.16 -10.41
N ASP A 25 -3.17 -8.13 -11.48
CA ASP A 25 -4.62 -8.00 -11.37
C ASP A 25 -5.23 -9.32 -10.89
N TYR A 26 -6.08 -9.24 -9.87
CA TYR A 26 -6.65 -10.40 -9.21
C TYR A 26 -8.18 -10.46 -9.36
N ASN A 27 -8.72 -11.63 -9.70
CA ASN A 27 -10.16 -11.84 -9.91
C ASN A 27 -10.85 -12.20 -8.58
N ILE A 28 -11.61 -11.25 -8.02
CA ILE A 28 -12.28 -11.45 -6.73
C ILE A 28 -13.46 -12.43 -6.82
N ALA A 29 -13.93 -12.76 -8.04
CA ALA A 29 -15.02 -13.71 -8.23
C ALA A 29 -14.65 -15.14 -7.74
N GLU A 30 -13.36 -15.45 -7.64
CA GLU A 30 -12.90 -16.75 -7.16
C GLU A 30 -13.04 -16.91 -5.65
N ASP A 31 -12.90 -15.82 -4.89
CA ASP A 31 -12.91 -15.79 -3.42
C ASP A 31 -14.31 -15.62 -2.84
N ILE A 32 -15.25 -15.07 -3.60
CA ILE A 32 -16.61 -14.78 -3.12
C ILE A 32 -17.64 -15.86 -3.48
N LYS A 33 -17.20 -17.06 -3.87
CA LYS A 33 -18.09 -18.17 -4.25
C LYS A 33 -19.08 -18.57 -3.15
N GLU A 34 -18.73 -18.34 -1.88
CA GLU A 34 -19.58 -18.63 -0.73
C GLU A 34 -20.42 -17.42 -0.28
N CYS A 35 -20.31 -16.30 -1.00
CA CYS A 35 -20.99 -15.08 -0.71
C CYS A 35 -22.23 -14.93 -1.62
N ASP A 36 -23.41 -14.69 -1.03
CA ASP A 36 -24.64 -14.36 -1.78
C ASP A 36 -24.58 -12.97 -2.47
N HIS A 37 -23.37 -12.44 -2.68
CA HIS A 37 -23.13 -11.14 -3.29
C HIS A 37 -22.57 -11.31 -4.69
N GLU A 38 -23.28 -10.71 -5.65
CA GLU A 38 -22.82 -10.60 -7.03
C GLU A 38 -21.45 -9.90 -7.08
N PRO A 39 -20.42 -10.50 -7.71
CA PRO A 39 -19.07 -9.95 -7.78
C PRO A 39 -19.00 -8.48 -8.23
N HIS A 40 -19.86 -8.08 -9.17
CA HIS A 40 -19.92 -6.70 -9.65
C HIS A 40 -20.43 -5.73 -8.59
N LYS A 41 -21.35 -6.17 -7.72
CA LYS A 41 -21.87 -5.34 -6.62
C LYS A 41 -20.80 -5.12 -5.56
N LEU A 42 -20.08 -6.17 -5.16
CA LEU A 42 -18.95 -6.04 -4.25
C LEU A 42 -17.83 -5.20 -4.88
N GLY A 43 -17.45 -5.49 -6.13
CA GLY A 43 -16.44 -4.72 -6.86
C GLY A 43 -16.78 -3.23 -6.92
N LYS A 44 -18.04 -2.88 -7.21
CA LYS A 44 -18.52 -1.49 -7.18
C LYS A 44 -18.38 -0.86 -5.79
N HIS A 45 -18.68 -1.62 -4.73
CA HIS A 45 -18.50 -1.15 -3.35
C HIS A 45 -17.03 -0.88 -3.03
N LEU A 46 -16.12 -1.80 -3.37
CA LEU A 46 -14.67 -1.65 -3.18
C LEU A 46 -14.11 -0.43 -3.93
N VAL A 47 -14.54 -0.23 -5.19
CA VAL A 47 -14.14 0.92 -6.01
C VAL A 47 -14.65 2.23 -5.43
N SER A 48 -15.92 2.27 -4.99
CA SER A 48 -16.52 3.49 -4.43
C SER A 48 -15.80 3.99 -3.17
N ASN A 49 -15.28 3.06 -2.36
CA ASN A 49 -14.49 3.37 -1.18
C ASN A 49 -13.00 3.59 -1.48
N ARG A 50 -12.58 3.44 -2.74
CA ARG A 50 -11.17 3.52 -3.18
C ARG A 50 -10.28 2.51 -2.45
N TRP A 51 -10.81 1.35 -2.07
CA TRP A 51 -9.99 0.29 -1.49
C TRP A 51 -9.23 -0.49 -2.56
N VAL A 52 -9.72 -0.50 -3.80
CA VAL A 52 -9.07 -1.12 -4.96
C VAL A 52 -8.73 -0.11 -6.05
N LYS A 53 -7.76 -0.45 -6.91
CA LYS A 53 -7.30 0.29 -8.09
C LYS A 53 -7.27 -0.64 -9.32
N ASN A 54 -7.07 -0.06 -10.51
CA ASN A 54 -6.93 -0.81 -11.78
C ASN A 54 -8.04 -1.86 -12.03
N HIS A 55 -9.28 -1.51 -11.70
CA HIS A 55 -10.40 -2.43 -11.79
C HIS A 55 -10.90 -2.63 -13.23
N GLN A 56 -11.31 -3.85 -13.57
CA GLN A 56 -11.97 -4.17 -14.83
C GLN A 56 -13.14 -5.12 -14.59
N TYR A 57 -14.27 -4.82 -15.24
CA TYR A 57 -15.44 -5.71 -15.26
C TYR A 57 -15.26 -6.71 -16.40
N GLN A 58 -15.30 -8.01 -16.06
CA GLN A 58 -15.19 -9.09 -17.02
C GLN A 58 -16.56 -9.76 -17.26
N PRO A 59 -16.76 -10.44 -18.39
CA PRO A 59 -17.94 -11.27 -18.63
C PRO A 59 -18.11 -12.36 -17.54
N LEU A 60 -19.34 -12.89 -17.42
CA LEU A 60 -19.68 -13.98 -16.48
C LEU A 60 -19.37 -13.63 -15.01
N ASP A 61 -19.77 -12.43 -14.59
CA ASP A 61 -19.58 -11.91 -13.23
C ASP A 61 -18.11 -11.85 -12.78
N GLY A 62 -17.16 -11.79 -13.71
CA GLY A 62 -15.76 -11.58 -13.35
C GLY A 62 -15.50 -10.12 -12.95
N PHE A 63 -14.66 -9.91 -11.93
CA PHE A 63 -14.18 -8.58 -11.54
C PHE A 63 -12.72 -8.70 -11.14
N VAL A 64 -11.84 -8.09 -11.91
CA VAL A 64 -10.40 -8.05 -11.61
C VAL A 64 -9.99 -6.69 -11.07
N CYS A 65 -9.08 -6.66 -10.10
CA CYS A 65 -8.56 -5.43 -9.54
C CYS A 65 -7.23 -5.64 -8.81
N GLN A 66 -6.61 -4.54 -8.37
CA GLN A 66 -5.48 -4.53 -7.45
C GLN A 66 -5.89 -3.83 -6.16
N ILE A 67 -5.30 -4.23 -5.02
CA ILE A 67 -5.50 -3.46 -3.79
C ILE A 67 -4.81 -2.10 -3.89
N SER A 68 -5.44 -1.08 -3.30
CA SER A 68 -4.86 0.27 -3.21
C SER A 68 -4.17 0.48 -1.86
N ILE A 69 -3.40 1.57 -1.73
CA ILE A 69 -2.87 2.04 -0.44
C ILE A 69 -3.97 2.15 0.63
N ARG A 70 -5.18 2.62 0.27
CA ARG A 70 -6.29 2.74 1.23
C ARG A 70 -6.84 1.37 1.61
N GLY A 71 -6.92 0.44 0.66
CA GLY A 71 -7.34 -0.94 0.93
C GLY A 71 -6.35 -1.66 1.83
N ILE A 72 -5.04 -1.50 1.60
CA ILE A 72 -4.01 -2.07 2.48
C ILE A 72 -4.13 -1.47 3.89
N ASN A 73 -4.29 -0.16 4.03
CA ASN A 73 -4.48 0.46 5.36
C ASN A 73 -5.74 0.00 6.09
N GLU A 74 -6.76 -0.48 5.37
CA GLU A 74 -8.00 -0.99 5.95
C GLU A 74 -7.77 -2.33 6.66
N VAL A 75 -6.97 -3.23 6.07
CA VAL A 75 -6.75 -4.60 6.57
C VAL A 75 -5.41 -4.80 7.27
N ALA A 76 -4.42 -3.96 6.97
CA ALA A 76 -3.07 -4.02 7.50
C ALA A 76 -2.54 -2.60 7.79
N PRO A 77 -3.14 -1.87 8.75
CA PRO A 77 -2.78 -0.48 9.05
C PRO A 77 -1.31 -0.29 9.44
N GLU A 78 -0.67 -1.32 9.99
CA GLU A 78 0.74 -1.31 10.38
C GLU A 78 1.72 -1.53 9.22
N TYR A 79 1.24 -1.99 8.06
CA TYR A 79 2.10 -2.33 6.92
C TYR A 79 2.91 -1.12 6.46
N PHE A 80 2.27 0.02 6.21
CA PHE A 80 3.00 1.21 5.80
C PHE A 80 3.76 1.83 6.98
N GLU A 81 3.16 1.90 8.16
CA GLU A 81 3.78 2.55 9.33
C GLU A 81 5.10 1.88 9.72
N SER A 82 5.21 0.56 9.63
CA SER A 82 6.47 -0.17 9.86
C SER A 82 7.57 0.19 8.85
N ASN A 83 7.23 0.35 7.57
CA ASN A 83 8.17 0.76 6.53
C ASN A 83 8.56 2.25 6.65
N VAL A 84 7.58 3.12 6.88
CA VAL A 84 7.78 4.55 7.14
C VAL A 84 8.73 4.74 8.30
N SER A 85 8.52 3.96 9.35
CA SER A 85 9.34 3.98 10.55
C SER A 85 10.83 3.80 10.18
N VAL A 86 11.17 2.69 9.52
CA VAL A 86 12.55 2.40 9.09
C VAL A 86 13.13 3.52 8.22
N ILE A 87 12.40 3.96 7.20
CA ILE A 87 12.85 5.02 6.28
C ILE A 87 13.16 6.32 7.04
N VAL A 88 12.25 6.77 7.90
CA VAL A 88 12.41 8.03 8.63
C VAL A 88 13.65 8.00 9.51
N SER A 89 13.88 6.89 10.21
CA SER A 89 15.07 6.73 11.06
C SER A 89 16.37 6.79 10.28
N VAL A 90 16.44 6.14 9.11
CA VAL A 90 17.65 6.16 8.26
C VAL A 90 17.87 7.55 7.65
N LEU A 91 16.81 8.18 7.10
CA LEU A 91 16.91 9.53 6.53
C LEU A 91 17.34 10.56 7.57
N LYS A 92 16.81 10.48 8.81
CA LYS A 92 17.22 11.39 9.89
C LYS A 92 18.69 11.21 10.28
N THR A 93 19.15 9.97 10.35
CA THR A 93 20.54 9.64 10.73
C THR A 93 21.53 10.09 9.67
N THR A 94 21.18 9.91 8.39
CA THR A 94 22.03 10.28 7.25
C THR A 94 22.00 11.77 6.94
N GLY A 95 20.85 12.44 7.15
CA GLY A 95 20.66 13.86 6.90
C GLY A 95 20.70 14.26 5.42
N VAL A 96 20.60 13.30 4.51
CA VAL A 96 20.71 13.52 3.05
C VAL A 96 19.62 12.76 2.30
N LYS A 97 19.37 13.18 1.05
CA LYS A 97 18.50 12.45 0.11
C LYS A 97 19.01 11.02 -0.09
N GLN A 98 18.09 10.06 -0.18
CA GLN A 98 18.39 8.64 -0.38
C GLN A 98 17.41 8.01 -1.37
N ASN A 99 17.80 6.88 -1.94
CA ASN A 99 16.97 6.07 -2.82
C ASN A 99 16.04 5.17 -2.00
N ALA A 100 14.75 5.21 -2.28
CA ALA A 100 13.72 4.51 -1.51
C ALA A 100 13.89 2.99 -1.57
N THR A 101 14.22 2.44 -2.75
CA THR A 101 14.49 1.00 -2.91
C THR A 101 15.63 0.52 -2.00
N ALA A 102 16.72 1.30 -1.91
CA ALA A 102 17.85 0.98 -1.05
C ALA A 102 17.51 1.04 0.44
N LEU A 103 16.68 2.00 0.85
CA LEU A 103 16.24 2.13 2.25
C LEU A 103 15.32 1.00 2.70
N LEU A 104 14.49 0.50 1.77
CA LEU A 104 13.53 -0.57 2.04
C LEU A 104 14.13 -1.97 1.91
N GLY A 105 15.34 -2.10 1.36
CA GLY A 105 15.96 -3.40 1.08
C GLY A 105 15.17 -4.23 0.07
N LEU A 106 14.44 -3.57 -0.83
CA LEU A 106 13.60 -4.21 -1.84
C LEU A 106 14.36 -4.36 -3.16
N GLU A 107 13.94 -5.33 -3.97
CA GLU A 107 14.49 -5.51 -5.32
C GLU A 107 13.80 -4.58 -6.33
N GLU A 108 14.40 -4.37 -7.51
CA GLU A 108 13.78 -3.57 -8.58
C GLU A 108 12.41 -4.14 -9.02
N ALA A 109 12.22 -5.45 -8.89
CA ALA A 109 10.94 -6.11 -9.18
C ALA A 109 9.80 -5.64 -8.25
N ASP A 110 10.13 -5.10 -7.07
CA ASP A 110 9.21 -4.61 -6.06
C ASP A 110 8.93 -3.09 -6.19
N PHE A 111 9.25 -2.47 -7.32
CA PHE A 111 9.12 -1.01 -7.51
C PHE A 111 7.71 -0.47 -7.17
N THR A 112 6.66 -1.27 -7.37
CA THR A 112 5.28 -0.88 -7.02
C THR A 112 5.08 -0.76 -5.51
N LYS A 113 5.71 -1.64 -4.71
CA LYS A 113 5.71 -1.51 -3.24
C LYS A 113 6.46 -0.26 -2.82
N VAL A 114 7.63 -0.01 -3.41
CA VAL A 114 8.42 1.21 -3.16
C VAL A 114 7.59 2.45 -3.45
N ARG A 115 6.93 2.49 -4.62
CA ARG A 115 6.10 3.61 -5.04
C ARG A 115 4.90 3.82 -4.11
N ASP A 116 4.20 2.76 -3.73
CA ASP A 116 3.05 2.84 -2.82
C ASP A 116 3.47 3.33 -1.42
N ILE A 117 4.64 2.91 -0.91
CA ILE A 117 5.21 3.40 0.36
C ILE A 117 5.60 4.88 0.26
N VAL A 118 6.29 5.29 -0.82
CA VAL A 118 6.69 6.69 -1.03
C VAL A 118 5.48 7.59 -1.17
N GLU A 119 4.46 7.16 -1.93
CA GLU A 119 3.20 7.90 -2.07
C GLU A 119 2.45 8.00 -0.73
N TYR A 120 2.49 6.96 0.10
CA TYR A 120 1.95 7.02 1.46
C TYR A 120 2.68 8.08 2.31
N MET A 121 4.01 8.10 2.28
CA MET A 121 4.82 9.09 3.01
C MET A 121 4.58 10.52 2.52
N GLU A 122 4.51 10.73 1.20
CA GLU A 122 4.23 12.04 0.59
C GLU A 122 2.86 12.56 1.03
N ARG A 123 1.82 11.71 0.98
CA ARG A 123 0.45 12.07 1.43
C ARG A 123 0.37 12.41 2.91
N LYS A 124 1.25 11.82 3.74
CA LYS A 124 1.39 12.11 5.17
C LYS A 124 2.26 13.34 5.45
N GLY A 125 2.85 13.95 4.43
CA GLY A 125 3.75 15.09 4.57
C GLY A 125 5.09 14.73 5.22
N LEU A 126 5.46 13.46 5.32
CA LEU A 126 6.69 13.02 6.03
C LEU A 126 7.96 13.20 5.20
N ILE A 127 7.82 13.28 3.88
CA ILE A 127 8.92 13.54 2.95
C ILE A 127 8.62 14.77 2.12
N GLU A 128 9.67 15.43 1.66
CA GLU A 128 9.55 16.40 0.58
C GLU A 128 9.09 15.72 -0.72
N LYS A 129 8.66 16.53 -1.70
CA LYS A 129 8.17 16.01 -2.98
C LYS A 129 9.22 15.05 -3.60
N PRO A 130 8.89 13.76 -3.79
CA PRO A 130 9.84 12.76 -4.27
C PRO A 130 10.24 13.02 -5.72
N THR A 131 11.47 12.65 -6.07
CA THR A 131 11.93 12.62 -7.46
C THR A 131 11.88 11.17 -7.96
N TYR A 132 10.92 10.87 -8.84
CA TYR A 132 10.76 9.52 -9.40
C TYR A 132 11.69 9.29 -10.60
N PHE A 133 12.27 8.10 -10.63
CA PHE A 133 13.00 7.53 -11.76
C PHE A 133 12.35 6.18 -12.13
N ALA A 134 12.80 5.54 -13.21
CA ALA A 134 12.10 4.39 -13.80
C ALA A 134 11.61 3.33 -12.79
N LEU A 135 12.47 2.92 -11.84
CA LEU A 135 12.19 1.87 -10.86
C LEU A 135 12.48 2.28 -9.41
N ASP A 136 12.59 3.59 -9.14
CA ASP A 136 12.97 4.09 -7.82
C ASP A 136 12.46 5.52 -7.58
N ALA A 137 12.57 5.99 -6.35
CA ALA A 137 12.31 7.36 -5.96
C ALA A 137 13.41 7.87 -5.03
N GLN A 138 13.94 9.05 -5.32
CA GLN A 138 14.80 9.76 -4.38
C GLN A 138 13.94 10.59 -3.42
N ILE A 139 14.16 10.38 -2.12
CA ILE A 139 13.37 10.96 -1.03
C ILE A 139 14.25 11.64 0.01
N GLU A 140 13.69 12.63 0.70
CA GLU A 140 14.27 13.31 1.87
C GLU A 140 13.17 13.66 2.87
N LEU A 141 13.51 13.76 4.15
CA LEU A 141 12.55 14.15 5.18
C LEU A 141 12.13 15.61 5.02
N SER A 142 10.84 15.84 5.14
CA SER A 142 10.30 17.19 5.38
C SER A 142 10.54 17.61 6.83
N LEU A 143 10.19 18.85 7.15
CA LEU A 143 10.13 19.31 8.56
C LEU A 143 9.17 18.45 9.40
N GLU A 144 8.01 18.08 8.86
CA GLU A 144 7.03 17.25 9.56
C GLU A 144 7.53 15.81 9.75
N GLY A 145 8.28 15.27 8.79
CA GLY A 145 8.98 13.99 8.94
C GLY A 145 10.04 13.99 10.03
N GLN A 146 10.74 15.11 10.20
CA GLN A 146 11.69 15.28 11.32
C GLN A 146 10.96 15.32 12.66
N ASP A 147 9.87 16.08 12.77
CA ASP A 147 9.05 16.12 13.99
C ASP A 147 8.44 14.75 14.31
N TYR A 148 8.02 14.00 13.30
CA TYR A 148 7.56 12.63 13.44
C TYR A 148 8.64 11.74 14.08
N TYR A 149 9.88 11.82 13.61
CA TYR A 149 11.00 11.10 14.23
C TYR A 149 11.18 11.50 15.70
N GLU A 150 11.23 12.79 16.01
CA GLU A 150 11.50 13.28 17.37
C GLU A 150 10.43 12.84 18.38
N LYS A 151 9.16 12.78 17.95
CA LYS A 151 8.03 12.29 18.77
C LYS A 151 8.10 10.80 19.01
N ASN A 152 8.60 10.03 18.04
CA ASN A 152 8.51 8.59 18.09
C ASN A 152 9.79 7.93 18.61
N LYS A 153 10.99 8.54 18.50
CA LYS A 153 12.31 7.93 18.79
C LYS A 153 12.48 7.15 20.10
N GLY A 154 11.63 7.38 21.11
CA GLY A 154 11.62 6.62 22.38
C GLY A 154 11.06 5.20 22.28
N GLY A 155 10.30 4.86 21.24
CA GLY A 155 9.75 3.53 20.98
C GLY A 155 10.62 2.59 20.14
N TRP A 156 11.86 2.97 19.81
CA TRP A 156 12.68 2.38 18.73
C TRP A 156 13.91 1.62 19.25
N LEU A 157 13.91 1.30 20.54
CA LEU A 157 14.91 0.43 21.14
C LEU A 157 14.50 -1.03 20.92
N PHE A 158 14.85 -1.58 19.76
CA PHE A 158 14.91 -3.03 19.52
C PHE A 158 16.21 -3.36 18.81
#